data_AF-A0A6I5XCS9-F1
#
_entry.id   AF-A0A6I5XCS9-F1
#
_cell.length_a   1.000
_cell.length_b   1.000
_cell.length_c   1.000
_cell.angle_alpha   90.00
_cell.angle_beta   90.00
_cell.angle_gamma   90.00
#
_symmetry.space_group_name_H-M   'P 1'
#
loop_
_entity.id
_entity.type
_entity.pdbx_description
1 polymer ?
#
loop_
_entity_poly.entity_id
_entity_poly.type
_entity_poly.pdbx_seq_one_letter_code
_entity_poly.pdbx_strand_id
1 'polypeptide(L)'
;MKRNNLRRIVAAAAALALIPVMASGNASATPAVVGSQGMAKGRLLQADGRPAAGALVDVYAQPVETAEHHFNQGDSGTLTMVGQVRADHQGRYAAAVKRASLTPFRGPGGNVNLLLIARDASGHTASMSFGLAPVAPVADKTAESGALSAEGPALEPVAISDLTLDTPDQTVAANSSPGATVPAAAGRGGDPATELGDPGAEEPKKWVLPLPSTDPFVNGTGGSANVASPSIVVCSWILVSDLGPKTVWVGGTYVRATGVSADLQYSSGASSSLGVGVSTTGAYGSYSASGTMSIASTGSIDYPTNYGFQHDYTQFVYGKYGYSCDIYPGYKQYQVRARYWAGGASTYSPSTAPSVPYCLSYGSGVTVTQQTSMAYTFSTGADTSGSIGIDLSSQSGYSSTLKLVFRFTATRHLCGTNGYPGASPGRLVAQV
;
A
#
# COMPACT_ATOMS: atom_id res chain seq x y z
N MET A 1 24.57 30.79 -87.37
CA MET A 1 25.95 30.27 -87.47
C MET A 1 25.93 28.82 -86.99
N LYS A 2 26.36 27.89 -87.89
CA LYS A 2 27.02 26.57 -87.67
C LYS A 2 26.62 25.70 -86.46
N ARG A 3 26.42 24.38 -86.53
CA ARG A 3 26.40 23.31 -87.56
C ARG A 3 26.09 22.01 -86.77
N ASN A 4 25.06 21.26 -87.17
CA ASN A 4 25.12 19.84 -87.57
C ASN A 4 26.05 18.86 -86.81
N ASN A 5 25.46 17.78 -86.26
CA ASN A 5 25.59 16.37 -86.71
C ASN A 5 25.27 15.40 -85.54
N LEU A 6 24.22 14.56 -85.57
CA LEU A 6 24.00 13.29 -86.29
C LEU A 6 24.78 12.06 -85.76
N ARG A 7 24.02 10.96 -85.57
CA ARG A 7 24.36 9.50 -85.47
C ARG A 7 24.33 8.93 -84.03
N ARG A 8 23.82 7.71 -83.74
CA ARG A 8 23.16 6.62 -84.49
C ARG A 8 22.63 5.59 -83.45
N ILE A 9 21.43 5.05 -83.70
CA ILE A 9 21.00 3.63 -83.69
C ILE A 9 21.69 2.63 -82.72
N VAL A 10 20.91 1.87 -81.93
CA VAL A 10 20.73 0.39 -82.00
C VAL A 10 19.78 -0.08 -80.88
N ALA A 11 18.85 -0.96 -81.26
CA ALA A 11 17.90 -1.68 -80.42
C ALA A 11 18.54 -2.82 -79.64
N ALA A 12 18.03 -3.11 -78.43
CA ALA A 12 17.98 -4.46 -77.86
C ALA A 12 17.02 -4.47 -76.67
N ALA A 13 15.81 -5.01 -76.87
CA ALA A 13 14.92 -5.40 -75.79
C ALA A 13 15.52 -6.64 -75.11
N ALA A 14 16.01 -6.45 -73.88
CA ALA A 14 16.55 -7.52 -73.05
C ALA A 14 15.48 -8.05 -72.10
N ALA A 15 15.50 -9.37 -71.96
CA ALA A 15 14.61 -10.24 -71.23
C ALA A 15 14.20 -9.75 -69.82
N LEU A 16 12.90 -9.90 -69.54
CA LEU A 16 12.31 -9.82 -68.21
C LEU A 16 12.75 -11.06 -67.41
N ALA A 17 13.83 -10.93 -66.62
CA ALA A 17 14.20 -11.92 -65.62
C ALA A 17 13.41 -11.66 -64.33
N LEU A 18 12.58 -12.63 -63.91
CA LEU A 18 12.01 -12.65 -62.57
C LEU A 18 13.13 -12.68 -61.53
N ILE A 19 13.24 -11.63 -60.73
CA ILE A 19 14.06 -11.61 -59.52
C ILE A 19 13.23 -12.20 -58.38
N PRO A 20 13.63 -13.30 -57.73
CA PRO A 20 13.01 -13.71 -56.49
C PRO A 20 13.30 -12.67 -55.41
N VAL A 21 12.24 -12.05 -54.89
CA VAL A 21 12.29 -11.18 -53.71
C VAL A 21 12.64 -12.06 -52.51
N MET A 22 13.92 -12.09 -52.16
CA MET A 22 14.37 -12.55 -50.85
C MET A 22 13.90 -11.52 -49.82
N ALA A 23 12.81 -11.82 -49.12
CA ALA A 23 12.39 -11.05 -47.96
C ALA A 23 13.43 -11.22 -46.84
N SER A 24 14.32 -10.24 -46.71
CA SER A 24 15.17 -10.09 -45.54
C SER A 24 14.29 -9.73 -44.35
N GLY A 25 13.89 -10.75 -43.58
CA GLY A 25 13.28 -10.58 -42.28
C GLY A 25 14.30 -9.96 -41.32
N ASN A 26 14.35 -8.63 -41.26
CA ASN A 26 15.00 -7.94 -40.17
C ASN A 26 14.19 -8.21 -38.90
N ALA A 27 14.62 -9.22 -38.14
CA ALA A 27 14.19 -9.39 -36.76
C ALA A 27 14.69 -8.17 -35.97
N SER A 28 13.87 -7.12 -35.95
CA SER A 28 14.05 -5.99 -35.05
C SER A 28 13.69 -6.50 -33.65
N ALA A 29 14.68 -7.08 -32.96
CA ALA A 29 14.60 -7.29 -31.53
C ALA A 29 14.46 -5.91 -30.90
N THR A 30 13.24 -5.52 -30.58
CA THR A 30 12.97 -4.37 -29.74
C THR A 30 13.70 -4.66 -28.42
N PRO A 31 14.68 -3.83 -28.00
CA PRO A 31 15.29 -4.04 -26.70
C PRO A 31 14.16 -4.04 -25.69
N ALA A 32 14.05 -5.12 -24.92
CA ALA A 32 13.18 -5.13 -23.77
C ALA A 32 13.57 -3.91 -22.94
N VAL A 33 12.70 -2.91 -22.90
CA VAL A 33 12.84 -1.80 -21.99
C VAL A 33 12.77 -2.45 -20.62
N VAL A 34 13.93 -2.69 -20.03
CA VAL A 34 14.08 -3.00 -18.60
C VAL A 34 13.64 -1.72 -17.90
N GLY A 35 12.32 -1.55 -17.82
CA GLY A 35 11.70 -0.34 -17.38
C GLY A 35 12.17 -0.08 -15.97
N SER A 36 12.75 1.10 -15.76
CA SER A 36 12.80 1.73 -14.45
C SER A 36 11.37 1.77 -13.92
N GLN A 37 10.96 0.75 -13.16
CA GLN A 37 9.62 0.64 -12.61
C GLN A 37 9.47 1.78 -11.59
N GLY A 38 8.64 2.78 -11.92
CA GLY A 38 8.20 3.77 -10.94
C GLY A 38 7.62 3.05 -9.72
N MET A 39 8.07 3.39 -8.53
CA MET A 39 7.67 2.73 -7.28
C MET A 39 6.48 3.42 -6.61
N ALA A 40 6.26 4.71 -6.89
CA ALA A 40 5.08 5.45 -6.47
C ALA A 40 4.64 6.42 -7.57
N LYS A 41 3.33 6.51 -7.82
CA LYS A 41 2.76 7.46 -8.80
C LYS A 41 1.45 8.03 -8.30
N GLY A 42 1.21 9.31 -8.57
CA GLY A 42 0.00 10.00 -8.17
C GLY A 42 -0.07 11.42 -8.74
N ARG A 43 -0.97 12.23 -8.17
CA ARG A 43 -1.11 13.64 -8.50
C ARG A 43 -1.01 14.50 -7.23
N LEU A 44 -0.39 15.66 -7.37
CA LEU A 44 -0.33 16.71 -6.37
C LEU A 44 -1.32 17.81 -6.70
N LEU A 45 -2.14 18.16 -5.71
CA LEU A 45 -3.11 19.24 -5.77
C LEU A 45 -2.74 20.30 -4.74
N GLN A 46 -3.08 21.55 -5.02
CA GLN A 46 -3.12 22.62 -4.02
C GLN A 46 -4.41 22.50 -3.20
N ALA A 47 -4.48 23.18 -2.06
CA ALA A 47 -5.66 23.20 -1.19
C ALA A 47 -6.99 23.57 -1.91
N ASP A 48 -6.92 24.33 -3.00
CA ASP A 48 -8.07 24.69 -3.83
C ASP A 48 -8.39 23.70 -4.98
N GLY A 49 -7.70 22.55 -5.00
CA GLY A 49 -7.88 21.50 -6.00
C GLY A 49 -7.14 21.73 -7.32
N ARG A 50 -6.42 22.85 -7.50
CA ARG A 50 -5.60 23.06 -8.70
C ARG A 50 -4.35 22.17 -8.69
N PRO A 51 -3.80 21.78 -9.85
CA PRO A 51 -2.53 21.05 -9.90
C PRO A 51 -1.36 21.80 -9.25
N ALA A 52 -0.57 21.13 -8.42
CA ALA A 52 0.66 21.67 -7.87
C ALA A 52 1.86 21.44 -8.83
N ALA A 53 1.85 22.17 -9.94
CA ALA A 53 2.88 22.04 -10.97
C ALA A 53 4.29 22.38 -10.47
N GLY A 54 5.28 21.56 -10.82
CA GLY A 54 6.70 21.78 -10.48
C GLY A 54 7.06 21.50 -9.01
N ALA A 55 6.08 21.14 -8.17
CA ALA A 55 6.31 20.70 -6.80
C ALA A 55 7.27 19.50 -6.77
N LEU A 56 8.13 19.47 -5.77
CA LEU A 56 9.12 18.42 -5.57
C LEU A 56 8.52 17.32 -4.70
N VAL A 57 8.76 16.06 -5.06
CA VAL A 57 8.37 14.88 -4.29
C VAL A 57 9.64 14.14 -3.91
N ASP A 58 9.92 14.10 -2.62
CA ASP A 58 11.00 13.34 -2.02
C ASP A 58 10.44 11.99 -1.54
N VAL A 59 11.14 10.90 -1.84
CA VAL A 59 10.80 9.54 -1.37
C VAL A 59 11.82 9.11 -0.36
N TYR A 60 11.37 8.79 0.85
CA TYR A 60 12.20 8.29 1.92
C TYR A 60 11.85 6.85 2.26
N ALA A 61 12.87 6.03 2.53
CA ALA A 61 12.70 4.76 3.20
C ALA A 61 12.62 4.98 4.71
N GLN A 62 11.64 4.34 5.34
CA GLN A 62 11.47 4.38 6.78
C GLN A 62 12.36 3.31 7.45
N PRO A 63 12.76 3.51 8.73
CA PRO A 63 13.45 2.48 9.50
C PRO A 63 12.66 1.17 9.54
N VAL A 64 13.38 0.04 9.61
CA VAL A 64 12.76 -1.28 9.75
C VAL A 64 12.06 -1.42 11.11
N GLU A 65 10.99 -2.21 11.13
CA GLU A 65 10.17 -2.50 12.32
C GLU A 65 11.02 -2.99 13.51
N THR A 66 12.06 -3.79 13.24
CA THR A 66 12.96 -4.31 14.26
C THR A 66 13.79 -3.22 14.94
N ALA A 67 14.13 -2.15 14.22
CA ALA A 67 14.79 -0.98 14.81
C ALA A 67 13.80 -0.18 15.66
N GLU A 68 12.57 0.05 15.16
CA GLU A 68 11.55 0.81 15.87
C GLU A 68 11.05 0.10 17.14
N HIS A 69 11.13 -1.23 17.22
CA HIS A 69 10.78 -1.98 18.44
C HIS A 69 11.58 -1.54 19.67
N HIS A 70 12.82 -1.11 19.47
CA HIS A 70 13.69 -0.68 20.56
C HIS A 70 13.62 0.82 20.87
N PHE A 71 12.80 1.58 20.14
CA PHE A 71 12.65 3.01 20.38
C PHE A 71 11.93 3.27 21.71
N ASN A 72 12.52 4.15 22.48
CA ASN A 72 11.91 4.81 23.61
C ASN A 72 11.39 6.19 23.18
N GLN A 73 10.55 6.80 24.01
CA GLN A 73 10.13 8.17 23.77
C GLN A 73 11.36 9.10 23.70
N GLY A 74 11.44 9.89 22.63
CA GLY A 74 12.58 10.75 22.29
C GLY A 74 13.57 10.13 21.30
N ASP A 75 13.55 8.81 21.11
CA ASP A 75 14.41 8.16 20.12
C ASP A 75 13.97 8.54 18.70
N SER A 76 14.95 8.60 17.79
CA SER A 76 14.75 9.05 16.42
C SER A 76 15.21 8.02 15.41
N GLY A 77 14.41 7.83 14.36
CA GLY A 77 14.80 7.08 13.18
C GLY A 77 15.10 8.02 12.01
N THR A 78 16.34 7.99 11.53
CA THR A 78 16.76 8.78 10.36
C THR A 78 16.07 8.27 9.10
N LEU A 79 15.47 9.19 8.35
CA LEU A 79 14.90 8.91 7.04
C LEU A 79 16.00 8.91 5.98
N THR A 80 16.02 7.88 5.14
CA THR A 80 16.97 7.80 4.03
C THR A 80 16.25 8.14 2.73
N MET A 81 16.68 9.20 2.04
CA MET A 81 16.12 9.55 0.74
C MET A 81 16.53 8.51 -0.31
N VAL A 82 15.55 7.90 -0.96
CA VAL A 82 15.73 6.83 -1.95
C VAL A 82 15.24 7.19 -3.35
N GLY A 83 14.56 8.34 -3.48
CA GLY A 83 14.12 8.89 -4.77
C GLY A 83 13.68 10.34 -4.65
N GLN A 84 13.66 11.04 -5.78
CA GLN A 84 13.16 12.41 -5.89
C GLN A 84 12.62 12.63 -7.29
N VAL A 85 11.51 13.34 -7.43
CA VAL A 85 10.90 13.69 -8.72
C VAL A 85 10.17 15.04 -8.63
N ARG A 86 9.97 15.71 -9.76
CA ARG A 86 9.08 16.89 -9.83
C ARG A 86 7.76 16.52 -10.49
N ALA A 87 6.68 17.07 -9.95
CA ALA A 87 5.37 16.98 -10.57
C ALA A 87 5.32 17.78 -11.88
N ASP A 88 4.63 17.25 -12.88
CA ASP A 88 4.43 17.91 -14.17
C ASP A 88 3.43 19.08 -14.08
N HIS A 89 3.13 19.72 -15.20
CA HIS A 89 2.19 20.84 -15.29
C HIS A 89 0.74 20.49 -14.86
N GLN A 90 0.39 19.21 -14.83
CA GLN A 90 -0.88 18.67 -14.35
C GLN A 90 -0.79 18.14 -12.92
N GLY A 91 0.34 18.38 -12.24
CA GLY A 91 0.60 17.94 -10.87
C GLY A 91 0.93 16.45 -10.78
N ARG A 92 1.06 15.73 -11.89
CA ARG A 92 1.28 14.29 -11.89
C ARG A 92 2.76 13.97 -11.67
N TYR A 93 3.04 12.89 -10.96
CA TYR A 93 4.40 12.43 -10.71
C TYR A 93 4.51 10.90 -10.75
N ALA A 94 5.70 10.42 -11.06
CA ALA A 94 6.08 9.01 -10.95
C ALA A 94 7.51 8.93 -10.41
N ALA A 95 7.65 8.59 -9.14
CA ALA A 95 8.94 8.51 -8.48
C ALA A 95 9.55 7.12 -8.71
N ALA A 96 10.73 7.09 -9.35
CA ALA A 96 11.53 5.88 -9.47
C ALA A 96 12.43 5.74 -8.24
N VAL A 97 12.52 4.53 -7.70
CA VAL A 97 13.41 4.19 -6.59
C VAL A 97 14.21 2.95 -6.98
N LYS A 98 15.52 2.96 -6.72
CA LYS A 98 16.38 1.83 -7.05
C LYS A 98 16.09 0.68 -6.08
N ARG A 99 15.81 -0.52 -6.59
CA ARG A 99 15.50 -1.68 -5.73
C ARG A 99 16.64 -1.99 -4.75
N ALA A 100 17.89 -1.91 -5.20
CA ALA A 100 19.06 -2.14 -4.36
C ALA A 100 19.18 -1.17 -3.17
N SER A 101 18.67 0.07 -3.28
CA SER A 101 18.68 1.01 -2.15
C SER A 101 17.62 0.70 -1.09
N LEU A 102 16.68 -0.21 -1.38
CA LEU A 102 15.64 -0.62 -0.43
C LEU A 102 16.00 -1.85 0.40
N THR A 103 17.04 -2.59 0.00
CA THR A 103 17.47 -3.81 0.71
C THR A 103 17.70 -3.61 2.21
N PRO A 104 18.36 -2.53 2.69
CA PRO A 104 18.56 -2.29 4.12
C PRO A 104 17.27 -2.01 4.91
N PHE A 105 16.17 -1.71 4.21
CA PHE A 105 14.90 -1.27 4.80
C PHE A 105 13.82 -2.37 4.72
N ARG A 106 14.20 -3.60 4.38
CA ARG A 106 13.27 -4.74 4.34
C ARG A 106 13.01 -5.25 5.76
N GLY A 107 11.75 -5.27 6.15
CA GLY A 107 11.29 -5.92 7.38
C GLY A 107 11.35 -7.45 7.29
N PRO A 108 11.01 -8.16 8.38
CA PRO A 108 11.03 -9.63 8.43
C PRO A 108 10.15 -10.30 7.35
N GLY A 109 9.03 -9.67 6.99
CA GLY A 109 8.14 -10.13 5.92
C GLY A 109 8.61 -9.74 4.51
N GLY A 110 9.79 -9.12 4.36
CA GLY A 110 10.31 -8.62 3.08
C GLY A 110 9.66 -7.31 2.60
N ASN A 111 8.70 -6.79 3.36
CA ASN A 111 8.04 -5.51 3.12
C ASN A 111 8.97 -4.32 3.35
N VAL A 112 8.70 -3.21 2.67
CA VAL A 112 9.44 -1.95 2.83
C VAL A 112 8.44 -0.82 3.03
N ASN A 113 8.59 -0.04 4.10
CA ASN A 113 7.75 1.13 4.33
C ASN A 113 8.42 2.38 3.77
N LEU A 114 7.69 3.14 2.96
CA LEU A 114 8.14 4.38 2.34
C LEU A 114 7.33 5.57 2.87
N LEU A 115 7.91 6.76 2.72
CA LEU A 115 7.29 8.04 3.01
C LEU A 115 7.50 8.95 1.80
N LEU A 116 6.43 9.52 1.27
CA LEU A 116 6.50 10.64 0.36
C LEU A 116 6.39 11.94 1.15
N ILE A 117 7.21 12.91 0.77
CA ILE A 117 7.06 14.29 1.17
C ILE A 117 7.03 15.14 -0.09
N ALA A 118 5.88 15.74 -0.35
CA ALA A 118 5.71 16.69 -1.44
C ALA A 118 5.87 18.11 -0.91
N ARG A 119 6.51 18.98 -1.68
CA ARG A 119 6.70 20.39 -1.34
C ARG A 119 6.68 21.31 -2.56
N ASP A 120 6.00 22.45 -2.45
CA ASP A 120 6.03 23.48 -3.51
C ASP A 120 7.05 24.59 -3.23
N ALA A 121 7.16 25.55 -4.14
CA ALA A 121 8.06 26.70 -4.02
C ALA A 121 7.66 27.67 -2.90
N SER A 122 6.40 27.62 -2.44
CA SER A 122 5.86 28.45 -1.36
C SER A 122 6.10 27.82 0.02
N GLY A 123 6.65 26.60 0.07
CA GLY A 123 6.90 25.85 1.29
C GLY A 123 5.72 25.04 1.77
N HIS A 124 4.63 24.93 1.00
CA HIS A 124 3.53 24.02 1.30
C HIS A 124 4.03 22.60 1.29
N THR A 125 3.56 21.78 2.23
CA THR A 125 4.01 20.39 2.33
C THR A 125 2.83 19.44 2.47
N ALA A 126 3.03 18.22 1.99
CA ALA A 126 2.14 17.11 2.29
C ALA A 126 2.95 15.82 2.38
N SER A 127 2.45 14.84 3.14
CA SER A 127 3.12 13.56 3.28
C SER A 127 2.18 12.38 3.16
N MET A 128 2.69 11.25 2.71
CA MET A 128 1.97 9.99 2.70
C MET A 128 2.90 8.82 2.98
N SER A 129 2.50 7.93 3.88
CA SER A 129 3.19 6.66 4.11
C SER A 129 2.52 5.55 3.32
N PHE A 130 3.31 4.61 2.80
CA PHE A 130 2.80 3.44 2.08
C PHE A 130 3.79 2.27 2.21
N GLY A 131 3.26 1.05 2.26
CA GLY A 131 4.05 -0.18 2.27
C GLY A 131 4.22 -0.75 0.86
N LEU A 132 5.41 -1.29 0.58
CA LEU A 132 5.69 -2.16 -0.57
C LEU A 132 5.73 -3.61 -0.09
N ALA A 133 4.91 -4.47 -0.69
CA ALA A 133 4.94 -5.90 -0.42
C ALA A 133 5.88 -6.62 -1.40
N PRO A 134 6.52 -7.73 -0.99
CA PRO A 134 7.23 -8.60 -1.90
C PRO A 134 6.24 -9.27 -2.86
N VAL A 135 6.55 -9.23 -4.15
CA VAL A 135 5.86 -10.03 -5.17
C VAL A 135 6.33 -11.46 -5.01
N ALA A 136 5.40 -12.38 -4.79
CA ALA A 136 5.72 -13.81 -4.78
C ALA A 136 6.43 -14.15 -6.10
N PRO A 137 7.57 -14.86 -6.07
CA PRO A 137 8.22 -15.29 -7.29
C PRO A 137 7.20 -16.06 -8.12
N VAL A 138 6.95 -15.59 -9.34
CA VAL A 138 6.20 -16.37 -10.32
C VAL A 138 6.99 -17.65 -10.46
N ALA A 139 6.42 -18.78 -10.03
CA ALA A 139 7.06 -20.08 -10.11
C ALA A 139 7.20 -20.43 -11.59
N ASP A 140 8.27 -19.94 -12.21
CA ASP A 140 8.60 -20.24 -13.59
C ASP A 140 9.08 -21.70 -13.58
N LYS A 141 8.20 -22.60 -14.01
CA LYS A 141 8.39 -24.06 -13.95
C LYS A 141 9.54 -24.57 -14.82
N THR A 142 10.32 -23.68 -15.41
CA THR A 142 11.36 -23.95 -16.41
C THR A 142 12.77 -23.57 -15.95
N ALA A 143 12.95 -22.93 -14.79
CA ALA A 143 14.27 -22.56 -14.29
C ALA A 143 14.86 -23.60 -13.33
N GLU A 144 15.30 -24.75 -13.87
CA GLU A 144 16.28 -25.60 -13.21
C GLU A 144 17.67 -24.94 -13.28
N SER A 145 17.95 -23.94 -12.43
CA SER A 145 19.32 -23.51 -12.13
C SER A 145 19.32 -22.56 -10.92
N GLY A 146 19.83 -23.05 -9.80
CA GLY A 146 19.80 -22.40 -8.48
C GLY A 146 20.79 -21.24 -8.30
N ALA A 147 20.63 -20.16 -9.06
CA ALA A 147 21.22 -18.87 -8.71
C ALA A 147 20.17 -17.98 -8.04
N LEU A 148 20.11 -18.02 -6.70
CA LEU A 148 19.36 -17.04 -5.93
C LEU A 148 19.94 -15.65 -6.21
N SER A 149 19.18 -14.79 -6.88
CA SER A 149 19.60 -13.41 -7.14
C SER A 149 19.77 -12.66 -5.82
N ALA A 150 20.91 -11.96 -5.66
CA ALA A 150 21.24 -11.19 -4.47
C ALA A 150 20.28 -10.02 -4.19
N GLU A 151 19.38 -9.68 -5.14
CA GLU A 151 18.48 -8.52 -5.03
C GLU A 151 17.17 -8.78 -4.26
N GLY A 152 16.95 -10.00 -3.76
CA GLY A 152 15.70 -10.37 -3.09
C GLY A 152 14.47 -10.34 -4.02
N PRO A 153 13.27 -10.66 -3.51
CA PRO A 153 12.05 -10.67 -4.33
C PRO A 153 11.73 -9.27 -4.87
N ALA A 154 11.12 -9.23 -6.06
CA ALA A 154 10.61 -7.99 -6.63
C ALA A 154 9.59 -7.33 -5.68
N LEU A 155 9.51 -6.00 -5.72
CA LEU A 155 8.50 -5.23 -4.99
C LEU A 155 7.46 -4.72 -5.98
N GLU A 156 6.18 -4.73 -5.59
CA GLU A 156 5.08 -4.30 -6.46
C GLU A 156 4.95 -2.77 -6.45
N PRO A 157 4.83 -2.10 -7.62
CA PRO A 157 4.52 -0.67 -7.68
C PRO A 157 3.17 -0.36 -7.02
N VAL A 158 3.10 0.75 -6.27
CA VAL A 158 1.86 1.18 -5.63
C VAL A 158 1.33 2.45 -6.31
N ALA A 159 0.08 2.39 -6.76
CA ALA A 159 -0.69 3.58 -7.09
C ALA A 159 -1.20 4.19 -5.79
N ILE A 160 -0.92 5.47 -5.59
CA ILE A 160 -1.29 6.19 -4.38
C ILE A 160 -2.34 7.24 -4.71
N SER A 161 -3.15 7.57 -3.70
CA SER A 161 -4.16 8.62 -3.81
C SER A 161 -3.53 9.99 -4.10
N ASP A 162 -4.34 10.89 -4.66
CA ASP A 162 -3.94 12.28 -4.85
C ASP A 162 -3.56 12.90 -3.49
N LEU A 163 -2.51 13.70 -3.49
CA LEU A 163 -1.99 14.36 -2.31
C LEU A 163 -2.23 15.87 -2.42
N THR A 164 -2.89 16.44 -1.42
CA THR A 164 -3.15 17.87 -1.35
C THR A 164 -2.07 18.55 -0.51
N LEU A 165 -1.44 19.58 -1.08
CA LEU A 165 -0.48 20.45 -0.39
C LEU A 165 -1.22 21.46 0.47
N ASP A 166 -0.93 21.43 1.76
CA ASP A 166 -1.49 22.36 2.74
C ASP A 166 -0.53 23.50 3.09
N THR A 167 -1.09 24.59 3.61
CA THR A 167 -0.34 25.76 4.08
C THR A 167 0.76 25.36 5.08
N PRO A 168 1.95 25.97 5.05
CA PRO A 168 3.03 25.59 5.95
C PRO A 168 2.65 26.16 7.31
N ASP A 169 2.03 25.35 8.17
CA ASP A 169 1.58 25.89 9.44
C ASP A 169 2.80 26.19 10.33
N GLN A 170 2.74 27.31 11.04
CA GLN A 170 3.84 27.76 11.86
C GLN A 170 4.14 26.73 12.95
N THR A 171 5.43 26.47 13.15
CA THR A 171 6.01 25.54 14.13
C THR A 171 5.20 25.50 15.44
N VAL A 172 4.54 24.39 15.70
CA VAL A 172 3.95 24.14 17.03
C VAL A 172 5.09 23.71 17.94
N ALA A 173 5.32 24.47 19.02
CA ALA A 173 6.38 24.19 19.99
C ALA A 173 6.19 22.78 20.58
N ALA A 174 7.27 22.01 20.70
CA ALA A 174 7.30 20.61 21.10
C ALA A 174 6.76 20.29 22.52
N ASN A 175 6.29 21.29 23.29
CA ASN A 175 5.96 21.16 24.71
C ASN A 175 4.58 21.68 25.15
N SER A 176 3.66 22.03 24.25
CA SER A 176 2.27 22.31 24.66
C SER A 176 1.46 21.03 24.78
N SER A 177 1.69 20.25 25.84
CA SER A 177 0.66 19.36 26.38
C SER A 177 -0.25 20.19 27.30
N PRO A 178 -1.52 20.43 26.99
CA PRO A 178 -2.49 20.72 28.03
C PRO A 178 -2.61 19.46 28.87
N GLY A 179 -2.34 19.55 30.16
CA GLY A 179 -2.50 18.43 31.09
C GLY A 179 -3.87 17.80 30.90
N ALA A 180 -3.87 16.52 30.54
CA ALA A 180 -5.08 15.73 30.47
C ALA A 180 -5.67 15.62 31.88
N THR A 181 -6.68 16.42 32.19
CA THR A 181 -7.64 16.07 33.22
C THR A 181 -8.32 14.79 32.75
N VAL A 182 -7.93 13.68 33.37
CA VAL A 182 -8.56 12.37 33.28
C VAL A 182 -10.03 12.50 33.72
N PRO A 183 -11.04 12.17 32.88
CA PRO A 183 -12.32 11.74 33.41
C PRO A 183 -12.18 10.30 33.89
N ALA A 184 -12.70 10.05 35.09
CA ALA A 184 -12.66 8.79 35.79
C ALA A 184 -13.26 7.62 34.99
N ALA A 185 -12.78 6.43 35.33
CA ALA A 185 -13.05 5.15 34.70
C ALA A 185 -14.53 4.70 34.67
N ALA A 186 -14.74 3.76 33.74
CA ALA A 186 -15.76 2.69 33.71
C ALA A 186 -17.08 2.95 32.98
N GLY A 187 -17.05 2.72 31.67
CA GLY A 187 -18.14 2.09 30.93
C GLY A 187 -17.57 0.94 30.10
N ARG A 188 -18.08 -0.29 30.27
CA ARG A 188 -17.74 -1.44 29.43
C ARG A 188 -17.97 -1.07 27.95
N GLY A 189 -16.96 -1.34 27.13
CA GLY A 189 -16.89 -0.95 25.72
C GLY A 189 -18.18 -1.26 24.96
N GLY A 190 -18.87 -0.19 24.59
CA GLY A 190 -19.76 -0.19 23.45
C GLY A 190 -18.92 -0.32 22.18
N ASP A 191 -19.46 -1.10 21.25
CA ASP A 191 -18.94 -1.33 19.91
C ASP A 191 -18.61 0.00 19.17
N PRO A 192 -17.39 0.19 18.63
CA PRO A 192 -17.08 1.32 17.75
C PRO A 192 -17.85 1.29 16.42
N ALA A 193 -18.62 0.22 16.14
CA ALA A 193 -19.51 0.09 14.98
C ALA A 193 -21.02 0.21 15.30
N THR A 194 -21.43 0.47 16.55
CA THR A 194 -22.85 0.67 16.89
C THR A 194 -23.18 2.14 17.14
N GLU A 195 -23.11 2.98 16.11
CA GLU A 195 -23.98 4.14 15.97
C GLU A 195 -24.31 4.35 14.49
N LEU A 196 -25.46 3.82 14.08
CA LEU A 196 -26.53 4.50 13.31
C LEU A 196 -27.46 3.43 12.72
N GLY A 197 -28.71 3.44 13.19
CA GLY A 197 -29.78 2.69 12.54
C GLY A 197 -29.98 3.20 11.12
N ASP A 198 -29.89 2.29 10.16
CA ASP A 198 -30.15 2.53 8.75
C ASP A 198 -31.66 2.85 8.56
N PRO A 199 -31.99 3.98 7.91
CA PRO A 199 -32.25 3.85 6.48
C PRO A 199 -31.60 4.99 5.68
N GLY A 200 -30.60 4.66 4.87
CA GLY A 200 -30.04 5.53 3.84
C GLY A 200 -28.81 6.35 4.25
N ALA A 201 -27.96 5.87 5.16
CA ALA A 201 -26.65 6.49 5.35
C ALA A 201 -25.76 6.15 4.13
N GLU A 202 -25.54 7.12 3.25
CA GLU A 202 -24.48 7.06 2.25
C GLU A 202 -23.18 6.61 2.93
N GLU A 203 -22.56 5.53 2.41
CA GLU A 203 -21.20 5.16 2.79
C GLU A 203 -20.34 6.42 2.86
N PRO A 204 -19.59 6.68 3.95
CA PRO A 204 -18.66 7.79 3.98
C PRO A 204 -17.75 7.67 2.76
N LYS A 205 -17.78 8.72 1.91
CA LYS A 205 -17.12 8.83 0.59
C LYS A 205 -16.16 7.68 0.32
N LYS A 206 -16.70 6.67 -0.39
CA LYS A 206 -15.95 5.61 -1.05
C LYS A 206 -14.59 6.17 -1.47
N TRP A 207 -13.51 5.60 -0.91
CA TRP A 207 -12.16 5.84 -1.40
C TRP A 207 -12.22 5.73 -2.92
N VAL A 208 -11.98 6.85 -3.61
CA VAL A 208 -11.92 6.83 -5.06
C VAL A 208 -10.81 5.84 -5.37
N LEU A 209 -11.19 4.72 -5.99
CA LEU A 209 -10.27 3.69 -6.45
C LEU A 209 -9.11 4.40 -7.16
N PRO A 210 -7.85 3.97 -6.96
CA PRO A 210 -6.74 4.50 -7.74
C PRO A 210 -7.13 4.48 -9.21
N LEU A 211 -6.86 5.59 -9.91
CA LEU A 211 -7.15 5.76 -11.34
C LEU A 211 -6.80 4.45 -12.08
N PRO A 212 -7.68 3.96 -12.99
CA PRO A 212 -7.41 2.74 -13.72
C PRO A 212 -6.02 2.81 -14.35
N SER A 213 -5.22 1.77 -14.13
CA SER A 213 -3.79 1.68 -14.47
C SER A 213 -3.48 1.70 -15.97
N THR A 214 -4.46 2.02 -16.81
CA THR A 214 -4.41 1.93 -18.27
C THR A 214 -4.02 3.22 -18.96
N ASP A 215 -3.90 4.35 -18.26
CA ASP A 215 -3.31 5.55 -18.86
C ASP A 215 -1.80 5.33 -18.97
N PRO A 216 -1.22 5.28 -20.20
CA PRO A 216 0.21 5.18 -20.38
C PRO A 216 0.80 6.54 -19.99
N PHE A 217 1.04 6.71 -18.70
CA PHE A 217 1.87 7.79 -18.23
C PHE A 217 3.24 7.61 -18.87
N VAL A 218 3.58 8.58 -19.71
CA VAL A 218 4.89 8.69 -20.35
C VAL A 218 5.91 8.48 -19.24
N ASN A 219 6.70 7.41 -19.33
CA ASN A 219 7.95 7.25 -18.58
C ASN A 219 8.65 8.59 -18.72
N GLY A 220 8.62 9.40 -17.66
CA GLY A 220 9.16 10.74 -17.71
C GLY A 220 10.62 10.60 -18.08
N THR A 221 10.95 10.84 -19.35
CA THR A 221 12.30 11.09 -19.84
C THR A 221 12.79 12.46 -19.38
N GLY A 222 12.09 13.08 -18.41
CA GLY A 222 12.63 14.14 -17.57
C GLY A 222 13.89 13.59 -16.93
N GLY A 223 15.02 13.83 -17.61
CA GLY A 223 16.32 13.34 -17.21
C GLY A 223 16.50 13.63 -15.74
N SER A 224 17.05 12.66 -15.03
CA SER A 224 17.56 12.83 -13.67
C SER A 224 18.43 14.08 -13.71
N ALA A 225 17.86 15.23 -13.35
CA ALA A 225 18.59 16.48 -13.38
C ALA A 225 19.77 16.26 -12.44
N ASN A 226 20.98 16.59 -12.88
CA ASN A 226 22.12 16.73 -11.99
C ASN A 226 21.81 17.92 -11.06
N VAL A 227 20.94 17.69 -10.07
CA VAL A 227 20.70 18.61 -8.98
C VAL A 227 21.99 18.59 -8.19
N ALA A 228 22.71 19.73 -8.19
CA ALA A 228 23.88 19.93 -7.34
C ALA A 228 23.57 19.40 -5.95
N SER A 229 24.42 18.50 -5.42
CA SER A 229 24.19 17.78 -4.17
C SER A 229 23.68 18.75 -3.12
N PRO A 230 22.37 18.74 -2.79
CA PRO A 230 21.85 19.64 -1.78
C PRO A 230 22.58 19.31 -0.49
N SER A 231 22.82 20.32 0.34
CA SER A 231 23.17 20.11 1.74
C SER A 231 22.23 19.03 2.29
N ILE A 232 22.81 17.93 2.79
CA ILE A 232 22.04 16.77 3.24
C ILE A 232 21.24 17.24 4.45
N VAL A 233 20.00 17.65 4.21
CA VAL A 233 19.04 17.88 5.29
C VAL A 233 18.68 16.51 5.81
N VAL A 234 19.21 16.17 6.98
CA VAL A 234 18.84 14.94 7.68
C VAL A 234 17.50 15.19 8.34
N CYS A 235 16.52 14.37 7.96
CA CYS A 235 15.19 14.39 8.55
C CYS A 235 14.96 13.06 9.26
N SER A 236 14.20 13.12 10.35
CA SER A 236 13.96 11.97 11.22
C SER A 236 12.53 11.98 11.73
N TRP A 237 12.02 10.77 11.98
CA TRP A 237 10.85 10.59 12.83
C TRP A 237 11.31 10.38 14.27
N ILE A 238 10.84 11.23 15.17
CA ILE A 238 11.11 11.12 16.61
C ILE A 238 9.88 10.51 17.27
N LEU A 239 10.03 9.46 18.06
CA LEU A 239 8.93 8.87 18.83
C LEU A 239 8.52 9.84 19.95
N VAL A 240 7.42 10.55 19.75
CA VAL A 240 6.90 11.55 20.71
C VAL A 240 6.13 10.90 21.83
N SER A 241 5.40 9.82 21.56
CA SER A 241 4.66 9.07 22.57
C SER A 241 4.43 7.62 22.13
N ASP A 242 4.58 6.68 23.06
CA ASP A 242 4.16 5.30 22.87
C ASP A 242 2.66 5.17 23.20
N LEU A 243 1.86 4.75 22.23
CA LEU A 243 0.42 4.59 22.41
C LEU A 243 0.05 3.18 22.89
N GLY A 244 1.03 2.28 22.96
CA GLY A 244 0.85 0.89 23.36
C GLY A 244 0.08 0.05 22.34
N PRO A 245 -0.31 -1.17 22.73
CA PRO A 245 -1.07 -2.08 21.89
C PRO A 245 -2.45 -1.53 21.53
N LYS A 246 -2.81 -1.66 20.26
CA LYS A 246 -4.15 -1.36 19.72
C LYS A 246 -4.73 -2.62 19.12
N THR A 247 -6.02 -2.80 19.34
CA THR A 247 -6.77 -3.94 18.78
C THR A 247 -6.98 -3.69 17.30
N VAL A 248 -6.55 -4.65 16.47
CA VAL A 248 -6.61 -4.56 15.02
C VAL A 248 -7.38 -5.74 14.46
N TRP A 249 -8.39 -5.45 13.66
CA TRP A 249 -9.15 -6.42 12.90
C TRP A 249 -8.27 -6.97 11.76
N VAL A 250 -7.96 -8.27 11.79
CA VAL A 250 -7.07 -8.90 10.81
C VAL A 250 -7.77 -9.86 9.85
N GLY A 251 -8.98 -10.29 10.15
CA GLY A 251 -9.77 -11.13 9.27
C GLY A 251 -11.16 -11.44 9.84
N GLY A 252 -12.00 -12.09 9.06
CA GLY A 252 -13.30 -12.54 9.55
C GLY A 252 -13.80 -13.74 8.78
N THR A 253 -14.50 -14.61 9.50
CA THR A 253 -15.12 -15.82 8.97
C THR A 253 -16.64 -15.73 9.14
N TYR A 254 -17.38 -16.01 8.07
CA TYR A 254 -18.84 -15.88 8.07
C TYR A 254 -19.48 -17.17 7.58
N VAL A 255 -20.23 -17.83 8.47
CA VAL A 255 -20.93 -19.09 8.22
C VAL A 255 -22.41 -18.89 8.54
N ARG A 256 -23.26 -18.85 7.50
CA ARG A 256 -24.73 -18.77 7.61
C ARG A 256 -25.41 -20.14 7.64
N ALA A 257 -24.69 -21.20 7.30
CA ALA A 257 -25.26 -22.53 7.11
C ALA A 257 -24.62 -23.58 8.01
N THR A 258 -25.43 -24.53 8.46
CA THR A 258 -24.94 -25.73 9.14
C THR A 258 -24.17 -26.62 8.17
N GLY A 259 -23.24 -27.42 8.70
CA GLY A 259 -22.40 -28.31 7.90
C GLY A 259 -21.23 -27.60 7.21
N VAL A 260 -20.90 -26.38 7.65
CA VAL A 260 -19.65 -25.69 7.31
C VAL A 260 -19.03 -25.17 8.60
N SER A 261 -17.70 -25.20 8.67
CA SER A 261 -16.93 -24.50 9.70
C SER A 261 -15.85 -23.66 9.03
N ALA A 262 -15.43 -22.58 9.68
CA ALA A 262 -14.39 -21.72 9.15
C ALA A 262 -13.36 -21.34 10.22
N ASP A 263 -12.09 -21.19 9.84
CA ASP A 263 -10.99 -20.75 10.70
C ASP A 263 -10.09 -19.75 9.96
N LEU A 264 -9.54 -18.80 10.71
CA LEU A 264 -8.49 -17.91 10.26
C LEU A 264 -7.16 -18.37 10.86
N GLN A 265 -6.18 -18.66 10.01
CA GLN A 265 -4.84 -19.04 10.45
C GLN A 265 -3.88 -17.88 10.15
N TYR A 266 -3.34 -17.26 11.19
CA TYR A 266 -2.45 -16.11 11.10
C TYR A 266 -1.04 -16.54 11.50
N SER A 267 -0.23 -16.96 10.54
CA SER A 267 1.11 -17.52 10.78
C SER A 267 2.20 -16.45 10.84
N SER A 268 3.39 -16.83 11.32
CA SER A 268 4.60 -15.99 11.26
C SER A 268 4.88 -15.53 9.82
N GLY A 269 5.21 -14.24 9.65
CA GLY A 269 5.38 -13.59 8.36
C GLY A 269 4.07 -13.19 7.67
N ALA A 270 2.92 -13.28 8.34
CA ALA A 270 1.69 -12.66 7.85
C ALA A 270 1.85 -11.14 7.86
N SER A 271 1.53 -10.46 6.75
CA SER A 271 1.65 -9.01 6.66
C SER A 271 0.27 -8.34 6.68
N SER A 272 0.16 -7.31 7.50
CA SER A 272 -1.02 -6.45 7.59
C SER A 272 -0.64 -5.02 7.18
N SER A 273 -1.41 -4.46 6.26
CA SER A 273 -1.38 -3.04 5.89
C SER A 273 -2.26 -2.25 6.86
N LEU A 274 -1.66 -1.32 7.58
CA LEU A 274 -2.28 -0.60 8.69
C LEU A 274 -2.32 0.89 8.37
N GLY A 275 -3.45 1.53 8.59
CA GLY A 275 -3.64 2.95 8.35
C GLY A 275 -2.67 3.81 9.17
N VAL A 276 -2.31 4.96 8.60
CA VAL A 276 -1.48 5.97 9.25
C VAL A 276 -2.32 7.23 9.47
N GLY A 277 -2.31 7.76 10.68
CA GLY A 277 -2.88 9.07 10.99
C GLY A 277 -1.84 10.17 10.79
N VAL A 278 -2.20 11.28 10.16
CA VAL A 278 -1.35 12.47 10.02
C VAL A 278 -2.00 13.69 10.67
N SER A 279 -1.21 14.57 11.25
CA SER A 279 -1.68 15.84 11.81
C SER A 279 -0.57 16.89 11.76
N THR A 280 -0.91 18.16 11.55
CA THR A 280 0.04 19.27 11.66
C THR A 280 0.30 19.68 13.11
N THR A 281 -0.72 19.56 13.98
CA THR A 281 -0.64 20.02 15.38
C THR A 281 -0.33 18.90 16.38
N GLY A 282 -0.63 17.66 16.01
CA GLY A 282 -0.54 16.49 16.88
C GLY A 282 -1.58 16.47 18.00
N ALA A 283 -2.55 17.39 18.01
CA ALA A 283 -3.61 17.41 19.02
C ALA A 283 -4.61 16.26 18.80
N TYR A 284 -5.23 15.79 19.88
CA TYR A 284 -6.34 14.84 19.79
C TYR A 284 -7.46 15.40 18.88
N GLY A 285 -7.99 14.58 17.97
CA GLY A 285 -9.05 14.99 17.04
C GLY A 285 -8.58 15.81 15.82
N SER A 286 -7.30 16.19 15.76
CA SER A 286 -6.71 16.88 14.60
C SER A 286 -6.15 15.93 13.53
N TYR A 287 -6.19 14.63 13.80
CA TYR A 287 -5.65 13.62 12.91
C TYR A 287 -6.62 13.30 11.77
N SER A 288 -6.06 13.08 10.59
CA SER A 288 -6.75 12.51 9.44
C SER A 288 -6.03 11.24 8.97
N ALA A 289 -6.77 10.29 8.42
CA ALA A 289 -6.16 9.10 7.83
C ALA A 289 -5.42 9.46 6.53
N SER A 290 -4.15 9.08 6.42
CA SER A 290 -3.32 9.29 5.22
C SER A 290 -2.34 8.13 5.02
N GLY A 291 -2.63 7.29 4.03
CA GLY A 291 -1.78 6.19 3.64
C GLY A 291 -1.82 5.00 4.62
N THR A 292 -0.88 4.09 4.43
CA THR A 292 -0.77 2.83 5.20
C THR A 292 0.68 2.44 5.42
N MET A 293 0.94 1.49 6.32
CA MET A 293 2.23 0.82 6.48
C MET A 293 2.03 -0.68 6.65
N SER A 294 2.93 -1.45 6.05
CA SER A 294 2.91 -2.90 6.20
C SER A 294 3.73 -3.29 7.42
N ILE A 295 3.14 -4.08 8.32
CA ILE A 295 3.81 -4.70 9.46
C ILE A 295 3.69 -6.22 9.34
N ALA A 296 4.78 -6.95 9.57
CA ALA A 296 4.77 -8.40 9.54
C ALA A 296 4.65 -8.99 10.95
N SER A 297 3.93 -10.11 11.06
CA SER A 297 3.89 -10.91 12.28
C SER A 297 5.21 -11.65 12.47
N THR A 298 5.65 -11.77 13.72
CA THR A 298 6.85 -12.53 14.09
C THR A 298 6.51 -13.92 14.62
N GLY A 299 5.23 -14.20 14.86
CA GLY A 299 4.71 -15.45 15.39
C GLY A 299 3.37 -15.83 14.79
N SER A 300 2.79 -16.92 15.28
CA SER A 300 1.53 -17.47 14.77
C SER A 300 0.41 -17.37 15.80
N ILE A 301 -0.80 -17.14 15.32
CA ILE A 301 -2.07 -17.21 16.05
C ILE A 301 -2.98 -18.17 15.28
N ASP A 302 -3.50 -19.15 15.99
CA ASP A 302 -4.56 -20.03 15.53
C ASP A 302 -5.88 -19.57 16.17
N TYR A 303 -6.78 -19.00 15.36
CA TYR A 303 -8.08 -18.54 15.86
C TYR A 303 -9.04 -19.72 16.00
N PRO A 304 -9.98 -19.69 16.95
CA PRO A 304 -10.91 -20.78 17.14
C PRO A 304 -11.78 -21.01 15.90
N THR A 305 -12.05 -22.29 15.61
CA THR A 305 -13.01 -22.70 14.59
C THR A 305 -14.39 -22.09 14.87
N ASN A 306 -14.93 -21.43 13.85
CA ASN A 306 -16.19 -20.73 13.88
C ASN A 306 -17.28 -21.46 13.07
N TYR A 307 -18.50 -21.45 13.60
CA TYR A 307 -19.71 -22.01 12.98
C TYR A 307 -20.78 -20.95 12.69
N GLY A 308 -20.53 -19.69 13.04
CA GLY A 308 -21.40 -18.54 12.83
C GLY A 308 -20.63 -17.39 12.19
N PHE A 309 -20.79 -16.17 12.72
CA PHE A 309 -20.02 -15.02 12.27
C PHE A 309 -18.95 -14.68 13.30
N GLN A 310 -17.74 -14.38 12.81
CA GLN A 310 -16.60 -14.05 13.66
C GLN A 310 -15.72 -13.01 12.96
N HIS A 311 -15.33 -12.00 13.72
CA HIS A 311 -14.21 -11.11 13.43
C HIS A 311 -13.03 -11.55 14.31
N ASP A 312 -11.85 -11.57 13.72
CA ASP A 312 -10.61 -12.02 14.34
C ASP A 312 -9.67 -10.82 14.51
N TYR A 313 -9.20 -10.61 15.74
CA TYR A 313 -8.36 -9.47 16.10
C TYR A 313 -7.05 -9.90 16.74
N THR A 314 -5.99 -9.19 16.40
CA THR A 314 -4.68 -9.24 17.07
C THR A 314 -4.27 -7.83 17.49
N GLN A 315 -3.10 -7.68 18.11
CA GLN A 315 -2.63 -6.38 18.58
C GLN A 315 -1.35 -5.94 17.88
N PHE A 316 -1.28 -4.64 17.61
CA PHE A 316 -0.09 -3.97 17.11
C PHE A 316 0.22 -2.79 18.03
N VAL A 317 1.49 -2.55 18.33
CA VAL A 317 1.89 -1.37 19.11
C VAL A 317 1.94 -0.16 18.19
N TYR A 318 1.26 0.92 18.58
CA TYR A 318 1.27 2.18 17.84
C TYR A 318 2.14 3.22 18.54
N GLY A 319 2.78 4.08 17.74
CA GLY A 319 3.53 5.23 18.21
C GLY A 319 3.01 6.52 17.58
N LYS A 320 3.08 7.61 18.34
CA LYS A 320 2.97 8.98 17.83
C LYS A 320 4.38 9.49 17.55
N TYR A 321 4.63 9.87 16.32
CA TYR A 321 5.90 10.37 15.83
C TYR A 321 5.80 11.85 15.44
N GLY A 322 6.88 12.60 15.62
CA GLY A 322 7.05 13.96 15.15
C GLY A 322 8.12 14.02 14.07
N TYR A 323 7.80 14.68 12.96
CA TYR A 323 8.72 14.91 11.85
C TYR A 323 9.59 16.13 12.15
N SER A 324 10.91 15.93 12.18
CA SER A 324 11.88 16.99 12.37
C SER A 324 13.02 16.87 11.36
N CYS A 325 13.59 18.01 10.97
CA CYS A 325 14.82 18.07 10.21
C CYS A 325 15.77 19.04 10.93
N ASP A 326 17.06 18.72 10.97
CA ASP A 326 18.07 19.39 11.82
C ASP A 326 18.14 20.93 11.70
N ILE A 327 17.62 21.48 10.59
CA ILE A 327 17.62 22.91 10.29
C ILE A 327 16.41 23.68 10.83
N TYR A 328 15.41 23.02 11.43
CA TYR A 328 14.19 23.67 11.92
C TYR A 328 13.86 23.30 13.37
N PRO A 329 13.55 24.27 14.26
CA PRO A 329 13.06 23.96 15.59
C PRO A 329 11.62 23.41 15.54
N GLY A 330 11.34 22.39 16.36
CA GLY A 330 10.02 21.80 16.54
C GLY A 330 9.62 20.76 15.50
N TYR A 331 8.43 20.19 15.67
CA TYR A 331 7.87 19.22 14.73
C TYR A 331 7.06 19.94 13.66
N LYS A 332 7.26 19.57 12.39
CA LYS A 332 6.47 20.11 11.27
C LYS A 332 5.19 19.32 11.01
N GLN A 333 5.19 18.07 11.44
CA GLN A 333 4.09 17.15 11.23
C GLN A 333 4.16 16.05 12.29
N TYR A 334 3.01 15.47 12.59
CA TYR A 334 2.87 14.29 13.41
C TYR A 334 2.30 13.14 12.61
N GLN A 335 2.76 11.94 12.93
CA GLN A 335 2.22 10.68 12.42
C GLN A 335 1.83 9.76 13.57
N VAL A 336 0.74 9.03 13.42
CA VAL A 336 0.39 7.91 14.29
C VAL A 336 0.35 6.67 13.43
N ARG A 337 1.22 5.71 13.75
CA ARG A 337 1.44 4.51 12.94
C ARG A 337 1.82 3.32 13.81
N ALA A 338 1.60 2.12 13.28
CA ALA A 338 2.07 0.89 13.90
C ALA A 338 3.60 0.80 13.86
N ARG A 339 4.19 0.27 14.93
CA ARG A 339 5.62 0.08 15.14
C ARG A 339 6.02 -1.36 14.89
N TYR A 340 5.27 -2.28 15.51
CA TYR A 340 5.49 -3.72 15.41
C TYR A 340 4.23 -4.48 15.85
N TRP A 341 4.17 -5.76 15.48
CA TRP A 341 3.13 -6.69 15.91
C TRP A 341 3.38 -7.17 17.34
N ALA A 342 2.36 -7.09 18.19
CA ALA A 342 2.44 -7.47 19.61
C ALA A 342 1.91 -8.88 19.89
N GLY A 343 1.16 -9.46 18.97
CA GLY A 343 0.45 -10.72 19.20
C GLY A 343 -0.89 -10.51 19.88
N GLY A 344 -1.29 -11.47 20.72
CA GLY A 344 -2.63 -11.51 21.31
C GLY A 344 -3.72 -11.89 20.29
N ALA A 345 -4.79 -12.50 20.78
CA ALA A 345 -5.90 -12.95 19.94
C ALA A 345 -7.22 -12.68 20.68
N SER A 346 -8.17 -12.09 19.99
CA SER A 346 -9.55 -11.97 20.46
C SER A 346 -10.51 -12.11 19.29
N THR A 347 -11.74 -12.50 19.58
CA THR A 347 -12.80 -12.66 18.59
C THR A 347 -14.03 -11.87 18.97
N TYR A 348 -14.80 -11.47 17.97
CA TYR A 348 -16.11 -10.83 18.13
C TYR A 348 -17.11 -11.49 17.20
N SER A 349 -18.34 -11.72 17.66
CA SER A 349 -19.41 -12.28 16.83
C SER A 349 -20.32 -11.15 16.34
N PRO A 350 -20.16 -10.66 15.10
CA PRO A 350 -21.06 -9.66 14.56
C PRO A 350 -22.48 -10.24 14.38
N SER A 351 -23.48 -9.38 14.39
CA SER A 351 -24.89 -9.78 14.23
C SER A 351 -25.27 -10.11 12.78
N THR A 352 -24.51 -9.60 11.80
CA THR A 352 -24.80 -9.76 10.38
C THR A 352 -23.55 -10.15 9.59
N ALA A 353 -23.78 -10.81 8.46
CA ALA A 353 -22.75 -11.14 7.47
C ALA A 353 -22.94 -10.27 6.22
N PRO A 354 -21.87 -9.95 5.47
CA PRO A 354 -21.97 -9.13 4.27
C PRO A 354 -22.82 -9.80 3.17
N SER A 355 -23.33 -8.97 2.24
CA SER A 355 -24.02 -9.45 1.04
C SER A 355 -23.04 -10.05 0.04
N VAL A 356 -23.36 -11.23 -0.50
CA VAL A 356 -22.43 -12.06 -1.29
C VAL A 356 -23.09 -12.63 -2.56
N PRO A 357 -23.01 -11.93 -3.69
CA PRO A 357 -23.70 -12.36 -4.92
C PRO A 357 -22.95 -13.46 -5.71
N TYR A 358 -21.68 -13.73 -5.42
CA TYR A 358 -20.82 -14.61 -6.24
C TYR A 358 -20.61 -15.98 -5.60
N CYS A 359 -21.51 -16.93 -5.87
CA CYS A 359 -21.54 -18.22 -5.19
C CYS A 359 -21.06 -19.40 -6.05
N LEU A 360 -20.37 -20.35 -5.41
CA LEU A 360 -20.06 -21.67 -5.96
C LEU A 360 -20.43 -22.76 -4.95
N SER A 361 -20.90 -23.90 -5.44
CA SER A 361 -21.26 -25.05 -4.62
C SER A 361 -20.03 -25.91 -4.32
N TYR A 362 -19.91 -26.35 -3.06
CA TYR A 362 -18.86 -27.24 -2.58
C TYR A 362 -19.51 -28.45 -1.92
N GLY A 363 -19.08 -29.64 -2.33
CA GLY A 363 -19.61 -30.90 -1.80
C GLY A 363 -19.15 -31.19 -0.36
N SER A 364 -19.85 -32.12 0.29
CA SER A 364 -19.41 -32.66 1.59
C SER A 364 -18.03 -33.29 1.52
N GLY A 365 -17.20 -33.06 2.55
CA GLY A 365 -15.82 -33.50 2.65
C GLY A 365 -14.79 -32.55 2.04
N VAL A 366 -15.22 -31.48 1.37
CA VAL A 366 -14.31 -30.51 0.73
C VAL A 366 -13.76 -29.52 1.74
N THR A 367 -12.48 -29.19 1.61
CA THR A 367 -11.85 -28.06 2.31
C THR A 367 -11.43 -27.02 1.28
N VAL A 368 -11.82 -25.78 1.50
CA VAL A 368 -11.44 -24.62 0.67
C VAL A 368 -10.51 -23.74 1.50
N THR A 369 -9.31 -23.50 0.98
CA THR A 369 -8.31 -22.65 1.63
C THR A 369 -8.05 -21.43 0.77
N GLN A 370 -8.45 -20.24 1.25
CA GLN A 370 -8.12 -18.98 0.62
C GLN A 370 -6.82 -18.44 1.22
N GLN A 371 -5.77 -18.45 0.41
CA GLN A 371 -4.40 -18.06 0.76
C GLN A 371 -3.77 -17.17 -0.32
N THR A 372 -4.58 -16.68 -1.24
CA THR A 372 -4.16 -15.83 -2.36
C THR A 372 -5.24 -14.79 -2.62
N SER A 373 -5.04 -13.57 -2.13
CA SER A 373 -5.71 -12.32 -2.56
C SER A 373 -5.52 -11.28 -1.47
N MET A 374 -5.75 -10.00 -1.77
CA MET A 374 -5.92 -9.02 -0.69
C MET A 374 -7.20 -9.32 0.08
N ALA A 375 -7.17 -9.24 1.42
CA ALA A 375 -8.41 -9.22 2.19
C ALA A 375 -9.12 -7.88 2.02
N TYR A 376 -10.34 -7.80 2.54
CA TYR A 376 -11.10 -6.56 2.58
C TYR A 376 -10.40 -5.52 3.48
N THR A 377 -10.43 -4.25 3.06
CA THR A 377 -9.95 -3.14 3.88
C THR A 377 -11.04 -2.73 4.86
N PHE A 378 -10.74 -2.85 6.15
CA PHE A 378 -11.60 -2.37 7.23
C PHE A 378 -11.26 -0.90 7.50
N SER A 379 -12.21 0.00 7.31
CA SER A 379 -11.98 1.45 7.50
C SER A 379 -11.74 1.81 8.97
N THR A 380 -12.39 1.11 9.89
CA THR A 380 -12.21 1.19 11.35
C THR A 380 -11.47 -0.05 11.85
N GLY A 381 -10.41 -0.42 11.14
CA GLY A 381 -9.68 -1.67 11.33
C GLY A 381 -8.73 -1.68 12.53
N ALA A 382 -8.27 -0.52 12.99
CA ALA A 382 -7.41 -0.35 14.15
C ALA A 382 -8.04 0.64 15.13
N ASP A 383 -8.31 0.18 16.35
CA ASP A 383 -8.90 0.98 17.43
C ASP A 383 -7.88 2.00 17.97
N THR A 384 -7.90 3.19 17.39
CA THR A 384 -6.99 4.30 17.74
C THR A 384 -7.75 5.54 18.18
N SER A 385 -9.08 5.55 18.06
CA SER A 385 -9.93 6.71 18.36
C SER A 385 -9.71 7.24 19.77
N GLY A 386 -9.57 6.38 20.77
CA GLY A 386 -9.28 6.79 22.15
C GLY A 386 -7.94 7.49 22.35
N SER A 387 -7.00 7.41 21.39
CA SER A 387 -5.68 8.04 21.46
C SER A 387 -5.55 9.28 20.56
N ILE A 388 -6.24 9.31 19.41
CA ILE A 388 -6.04 10.36 18.39
C ILE A 388 -7.33 10.97 17.84
N GLY A 389 -8.49 10.47 18.27
CA GLY A 389 -9.81 10.95 17.85
C GLY A 389 -10.37 10.32 16.58
N ILE A 390 -9.64 9.40 15.94
CA ILE A 390 -10.09 8.62 14.78
C ILE A 390 -9.61 7.18 14.89
N ASP A 391 -10.37 6.24 14.34
CA ASP A 391 -9.88 4.89 14.04
C ASP A 391 -9.16 4.88 12.69
N LEU A 392 -8.18 4.00 12.59
CA LEU A 392 -7.38 3.84 11.37
C LEU A 392 -7.78 2.55 10.65
N SER A 393 -7.48 2.47 9.37
CA SER A 393 -7.81 1.30 8.59
C SER A 393 -6.91 0.10 8.89
N SER A 394 -7.36 -1.10 8.56
CA SER A 394 -6.52 -2.29 8.49
C SER A 394 -6.90 -3.13 7.26
N GLN A 395 -5.91 -3.81 6.70
CA GLN A 395 -6.10 -4.77 5.63
C GLN A 395 -5.00 -5.81 5.73
N SER A 396 -5.35 -7.04 6.08
CA SER A 396 -4.41 -8.15 5.96
C SER A 396 -4.44 -8.72 4.54
N GLY A 397 -3.32 -9.19 4.00
CA GLY A 397 -3.32 -9.92 2.74
C GLY A 397 -3.51 -11.41 3.00
N TYR A 398 -4.44 -12.10 2.30
CA TYR A 398 -4.43 -13.57 2.31
C TYR A 398 -3.22 -14.04 1.51
N SER A 399 -2.36 -14.79 2.19
CA SER A 399 -1.09 -15.27 1.71
C SER A 399 -0.88 -16.72 2.20
N SER A 400 0.24 -17.34 1.85
CA SER A 400 0.65 -18.60 2.47
C SER A 400 0.81 -18.51 3.99
N THR A 401 0.91 -17.31 4.55
CA THR A 401 1.05 -17.03 5.98
C THR A 401 -0.23 -16.50 6.63
N LEU A 402 -1.24 -16.07 5.86
CA LEU A 402 -2.58 -15.76 6.37
C LEU A 402 -3.66 -16.47 5.55
N LYS A 403 -4.32 -17.45 6.15
CA LYS A 403 -5.27 -18.33 5.46
C LYS A 403 -6.65 -18.25 6.06
N LEU A 404 -7.66 -18.18 5.21
CA LEU A 404 -9.03 -18.57 5.57
C LEU A 404 -9.26 -20.00 5.13
N VAL A 405 -9.73 -20.83 6.04
CA VAL A 405 -10.04 -22.23 5.73
C VAL A 405 -11.51 -22.47 6.02
N PHE A 406 -12.23 -23.01 5.03
CA PHE A 406 -13.62 -23.44 5.14
C PHE A 406 -13.67 -24.96 4.95
N ARG A 407 -14.28 -25.67 5.91
CA ARG A 407 -14.46 -27.13 5.84
C ARG A 407 -15.95 -27.45 5.71
N PHE A 408 -16.31 -28.19 4.68
CA PHE A 408 -17.67 -28.55 4.33
C PHE A 408 -17.94 -29.99 4.77
N THR A 409 -18.87 -30.20 5.70
CA THR A 409 -19.39 -31.52 6.09
C THR A 409 -20.78 -31.79 5.51
N ALA A 410 -21.30 -30.85 4.72
CA ALA A 410 -22.49 -30.96 3.91
C ALA A 410 -22.30 -30.14 2.63
N THR A 411 -23.03 -30.46 1.56
CA THR A 411 -23.00 -29.66 0.33
C THR A 411 -23.61 -28.29 0.59
N ARG A 412 -22.84 -27.22 0.37
CA ARG A 412 -23.21 -25.82 0.64
C ARG A 412 -22.54 -24.88 -0.36
N HIS A 413 -22.89 -23.61 -0.32
CA HIS A 413 -22.28 -22.58 -1.14
C HIS A 413 -21.21 -21.82 -0.36
N LEU A 414 -20.10 -21.48 -1.04
CA LEU A 414 -19.17 -20.44 -0.60
C LEU A 414 -19.32 -19.26 -1.56
N CYS A 415 -19.49 -18.07 -1.02
CA CYS A 415 -19.78 -16.88 -1.80
C CYS A 415 -18.86 -15.72 -1.46
N GLY A 416 -18.45 -14.94 -2.46
CA GLY A 416 -17.66 -13.72 -2.27
C GLY A 416 -18.48 -12.44 -2.43
N THR A 417 -17.99 -11.33 -1.86
CA THR A 417 -18.60 -10.00 -2.02
C THR A 417 -18.25 -9.34 -3.36
N ASN A 418 -17.03 -9.57 -3.86
CA ASN A 418 -16.49 -8.87 -5.03
C ASN A 418 -16.17 -9.80 -6.21
N GLY A 419 -16.22 -11.11 -6.00
CA GLY A 419 -15.94 -12.12 -7.03
C GLY A 419 -16.12 -13.53 -6.49
N TYR A 420 -15.99 -14.53 -7.37
CA TYR A 420 -16.07 -15.93 -6.97
C TYR A 420 -14.92 -16.34 -6.04
N PRO A 421 -15.11 -17.35 -5.16
CA PRO A 421 -14.09 -17.76 -4.18
C PRO A 421 -12.71 -18.10 -4.74
N GLY A 422 -12.62 -18.57 -5.99
CA GLY A 422 -11.33 -18.90 -6.64
C GLY A 422 -10.58 -17.72 -7.27
N ALA A 423 -11.08 -16.49 -7.14
CA ALA A 423 -10.47 -15.28 -7.72
C ALA A 423 -10.11 -14.27 -6.61
N SER A 424 -10.59 -13.02 -6.71
CA SER A 424 -10.47 -11.97 -5.69
C SER A 424 -11.82 -11.73 -5.01
N PRO A 425 -12.28 -12.65 -4.13
CA PRO A 425 -13.66 -12.64 -3.62
C PRO A 425 -13.97 -11.49 -2.66
N GLY A 426 -12.97 -10.80 -2.12
CA GLY A 426 -13.16 -9.86 -1.01
C GLY A 426 -13.45 -10.62 0.29
N ARG A 427 -14.66 -10.46 0.85
CA ARG A 427 -15.10 -11.24 2.02
C ARG A 427 -15.81 -12.51 1.57
N LEU A 428 -15.57 -13.61 2.29
CA LEU A 428 -16.17 -14.91 2.01
C LEU A 428 -17.25 -15.25 3.03
N VAL A 429 -18.40 -15.74 2.55
CA VAL A 429 -19.52 -16.19 3.37
C VAL A 429 -19.97 -17.57 2.91
N ALA A 430 -20.04 -18.53 3.83
CA ALA A 430 -20.65 -19.83 3.58
C ALA A 430 -22.18 -19.76 3.82
N GLN A 431 -22.98 -20.29 2.91
CA GLN A 431 -24.44 -20.29 3.01
C GLN A 431 -25.08 -21.54 2.41
N VAL A 432 -26.40 -21.69 2.59
CA VAL A 432 -27.16 -22.87 2.16
C VAL A 432 -27.08 -23.07 0.67
#